data_AF-S2ZWS5-F1
#
_entry.id   AF-S2ZWS5-F1
#
_cell.length_a   1.000
_cell.length_b   1.000
_cell.length_c   1.000
_cell.angle_alpha   90.00
_cell.angle_beta   90.00
_cell.angle_gamma   90.00
#
_symmetry.space_group_name_H-M   'P 1'
#
loop_
_entity.id
_entity.type
_entity.pdbx_description
1 polymer ?
#
loop_
_entity_poly.entity_id
_entity_poly.type
_entity_poly.pdbx_seq_one_letter_code
_entity_poly.pdbx_strand_id
1 'polypeptide(L)'
;MAQQLPCAICDEPINYSLPANHPDAFEVDEVVPVSRYWLRLYNAQQRCWAGPYESGQAAALDRANVQAAHRHCNREKSNKVVHGMNAGKIYRSRQW
;
A
#
# COMPACT_ATOMS: atom_id res chain seq x y z
N MET A 1 -4.41 -4.22 22.41
CA MET A 1 -4.69 -5.34 21.49
C MET A 1 -3.84 -5.13 20.24
N ALA A 2 -3.00 -6.10 19.85
CA ALA A 2 -2.21 -6.00 18.63
C ALA A 2 -3.18 -5.92 17.44
N GLN A 3 -3.08 -4.85 16.66
CA GLN A 3 -4.03 -4.57 15.58
C GLN A 3 -3.78 -5.59 14.46
N GLN A 4 -4.55 -6.69 14.40
CA GLN A 4 -4.48 -7.67 13.30
C GLN A 4 -5.14 -7.09 12.04
N LEU A 5 -4.64 -5.94 11.57
CA LEU A 5 -5.15 -5.34 10.34
C LEU A 5 -4.83 -6.25 9.16
N PRO A 6 -5.79 -6.43 8.23
CA PRO A 6 -5.57 -7.23 7.05
C PRO A 6 -4.59 -6.53 6.10
N CYS A 7 -3.85 -7.35 5.35
CA CYS A 7 -3.01 -6.91 4.25
C CYS A 7 -3.85 -6.27 3.16
N ALA A 8 -3.52 -5.06 2.75
CA ALA A 8 -4.24 -4.36 1.70
C ALA A 8 -4.04 -4.96 0.30
N ILE A 9 -3.10 -5.92 0.14
CA ILE A 9 -2.84 -6.62 -1.11
C ILE A 9 -3.60 -7.95 -1.19
N CYS A 10 -3.53 -8.80 -0.15
CA CYS A 10 -4.14 -10.14 -0.16
C CYS A 10 -5.35 -10.32 0.79
N ASP A 11 -5.68 -9.31 1.60
CA ASP A 11 -6.77 -9.27 2.60
C ASP A 11 -6.63 -10.27 3.78
N GLU A 12 -5.53 -11.03 3.84
CA GLU A 12 -5.21 -11.90 4.98
C GLU A 12 -4.64 -11.12 6.18
N PRO A 13 -4.87 -11.57 7.42
CA PRO A 13 -4.37 -10.87 8.61
C PRO A 13 -2.84 -10.81 8.65
N ILE A 14 -2.29 -9.65 9.01
CA ILE A 14 -0.86 -9.49 9.24
C ILE A 14 -0.51 -9.83 10.69
N ASN A 15 0.54 -10.62 10.89
CA ASN A 15 1.09 -10.88 12.22
C ASN A 15 2.20 -9.86 12.55
N TYR A 16 1.81 -8.81 13.29
CA TYR A 16 2.70 -7.72 13.72
C TYR A 16 3.75 -8.11 14.76
N SER A 17 3.71 -9.33 15.29
CA SER A 17 4.71 -9.83 16.25
C SER A 17 5.91 -10.49 15.57
N LEU A 18 5.86 -10.70 14.25
CA LEU A 18 6.96 -11.31 13.50
C LEU A 18 8.14 -10.34 13.31
N PRO A 19 9.38 -10.85 13.29
CA PRO A 19 10.55 -10.02 13.02
C PRO A 19 10.51 -9.49 11.58
N ALA A 20 11.06 -8.30 11.35
CA ALA A 20 10.97 -7.57 10.06
C ALA A 20 11.49 -8.34 8.83
N ASN A 21 12.30 -9.39 9.01
CA ASN A 21 12.80 -10.21 7.91
C ASN A 21 11.85 -11.36 7.51
N HIS A 22 10.84 -11.67 8.32
CA HIS A 22 9.90 -12.75 8.06
C HIS A 22 9.00 -12.43 6.84
N PRO A 23 8.69 -13.39 5.96
CA PRO A 23 7.81 -13.18 4.81
C PRO A 23 6.45 -12.56 5.16
N ASP A 24 5.86 -12.98 6.29
CA ASP A 24 4.54 -12.50 6.76
C ASP A 24 4.63 -11.36 7.78
N ALA A 25 5.81 -10.76 7.94
CA ALA A 25 5.96 -9.57 8.76
C ALA A 25 5.23 -8.37 8.13
N PHE A 26 4.82 -7.45 8.97
CA PHE A 26 4.29 -6.16 8.56
C PHE A 26 5.35 -5.33 7.83
N GLU A 27 4.96 -4.77 6.68
CA GLU A 27 5.69 -3.74 5.96
C GLU A 27 4.73 -2.65 5.49
N VAL A 28 5.25 -1.43 5.32
CA VAL A 28 4.51 -0.30 4.77
C VAL A 28 4.69 -0.33 3.25
N ASP A 29 3.62 -0.60 2.50
CA ASP A 29 3.61 -0.64 1.05
C ASP A 29 3.16 0.71 0.46
N GLU A 30 3.81 1.14 -0.62
CA GLU A 30 3.45 2.32 -1.40
C GLU A 30 2.37 1.95 -2.42
N VAL A 31 1.14 2.47 -2.30
CA VAL A 31 0.03 2.20 -3.22
C VAL A 31 0.44 2.52 -4.67
N VAL A 32 1.01 3.70 -4.87
CA VAL A 32 1.73 4.13 -6.08
C VAL A 32 3.22 4.15 -5.74
N PRO A 33 4.05 3.37 -6.44
CA PRO A 33 5.49 3.41 -6.22
C PRO A 33 6.04 4.83 -6.36
N VAL A 34 6.89 5.26 -5.44
CA VAL A 34 7.55 6.58 -5.47
C VAL A 34 8.30 6.76 -6.77
N SER A 35 8.92 5.69 -7.29
CA SER A 35 9.59 5.69 -8.60
C SER A 35 8.64 5.67 -9.80
N ARG A 36 7.33 5.89 -9.59
CA ARG A 36 6.31 6.02 -10.65
C ARG A 36 5.33 7.15 -10.36
N TYR A 37 5.74 8.13 -9.54
CA TYR A 37 4.92 9.29 -9.18
C TYR A 37 4.35 10.05 -10.38
N TRP A 38 5.08 10.07 -11.51
CA TRP A 38 4.71 10.78 -12.74
C TRP A 38 3.72 10.00 -13.64
N LEU A 39 3.49 8.72 -13.33
CA LEU A 39 2.66 7.88 -14.19
C LEU A 39 1.26 8.51 -14.25
N ARG A 40 0.72 8.75 -15.44
CA ARG A 40 -0.60 9.37 -15.64
C ARG A 40 -1.53 8.34 -16.27
N LEU A 41 -1.77 7.22 -15.59
CA LEU A 41 -2.73 6.22 -16.05
C LEU A 41 -4.09 6.47 -15.39
N TYR A 42 -5.15 6.51 -16.21
CA TYR A 42 -6.51 6.69 -15.71
C TYR A 42 -6.94 5.45 -14.91
N ASN A 43 -7.09 5.59 -13.60
CA ASN A 43 -7.60 4.55 -12.71
C ASN A 43 -9.13 4.61 -12.71
N ALA A 44 -9.73 3.85 -13.63
CA ALA A 44 -11.18 3.76 -13.80
C ALA A 44 -11.93 3.21 -12.57
N GLN A 45 -11.23 2.49 -11.68
CA GLN A 45 -11.82 1.84 -10.50
C GLN A 45 -11.88 2.77 -9.29
N GLN A 46 -11.03 3.81 -9.25
CA GLN A 46 -10.96 4.84 -8.20
C GLN A 46 -11.40 6.24 -8.67
N ARG A 47 -11.86 6.39 -9.93
CA ARG A 47 -12.11 7.69 -10.59
C ARG A 47 -10.97 8.70 -10.43
N CYS A 48 -9.73 8.23 -10.31
CA CYS A 48 -8.56 9.08 -10.14
C CYS A 48 -7.49 8.69 -11.15
N TRP A 49 -6.53 9.58 -11.37
CA TRP A 49 -5.36 9.25 -12.18
C TRP A 49 -4.30 8.71 -11.22
N ALA A 50 -3.88 7.45 -11.39
CA ALA A 50 -2.73 6.93 -10.66
C ALA A 50 -1.48 7.42 -11.42
N GLY A 51 -0.70 8.39 -10.92
CA GLY A 51 -0.72 9.15 -9.67
C GLY A 51 -0.97 10.67 -9.80
N PRO A 52 -1.41 11.34 -8.72
CA PRO A 52 -1.63 12.79 -8.65
C PRO A 52 -0.42 13.60 -8.13
N TYR A 53 0.71 12.96 -7.88
CA TYR A 53 1.83 13.58 -7.15
C TYR A 53 2.72 14.44 -8.05
N GLU A 54 3.01 15.65 -7.60
CA GLU A 54 3.92 16.59 -8.29
C GLU A 54 5.38 16.11 -8.32
N SER A 55 5.76 15.23 -7.39
CA SER A 55 7.12 14.69 -7.25
C SER A 55 7.11 13.33 -6.55
N GLY A 56 8.24 12.61 -6.65
CA GLY A 56 8.43 11.36 -5.89
C GLY A 56 8.44 11.59 -4.38
N GLN A 57 8.95 12.74 -3.92
CA GLN A 57 8.89 13.13 -2.52
C GLN A 57 7.45 13.33 -2.05
N ALA A 58 6.59 13.97 -2.86
CA ALA A 58 5.17 14.12 -2.52
C ALA A 58 4.48 12.75 -2.40
N ALA A 59 4.81 11.79 -3.28
CA ALA A 59 4.30 10.43 -3.18
C ALA A 59 4.81 9.68 -1.93
N ALA A 60 6.06 9.89 -1.52
CA ALA A 60 6.68 9.22 -0.37
C ALA A 60 6.12 9.73 0.98
N LEU A 61 5.76 11.01 1.03
CA LEU A 61 5.29 11.67 2.25
C LEU A 61 3.77 11.59 2.43
N ASP A 62 3.02 11.27 1.37
CA ASP A 62 1.56 11.19 1.46
C ASP A 62 1.11 9.92 2.19
N ARG A 63 0.44 10.12 3.31
CA ARG A 63 -0.17 9.04 4.11
C ARG A 63 -1.28 8.30 3.37
N ALA A 64 -1.89 8.90 2.35
CA ALA A 64 -2.86 8.22 1.50
C ALA A 64 -2.19 7.27 0.50
N ASN A 65 -0.88 7.41 0.25
CA ASN A 65 -0.09 6.54 -0.60
C ASN A 65 0.50 5.33 0.15
N VAL A 66 0.22 5.17 1.43
CA VAL A 66 0.74 4.04 2.22
C VAL A 66 -0.37 3.12 2.69
N GLN A 67 -0.10 1.82 2.66
CA GLN A 67 -1.00 0.78 3.14
C GLN A 67 -0.23 -0.31 3.89
N ALA A 68 -0.93 -1.04 4.76
CA ALA A 68 -0.35 -2.17 5.48
C ALA A 68 -0.29 -3.39 4.57
N ALA A 69 0.87 -4.03 4.47
CA ALA A 69 1.05 -5.24 3.69
C ALA A 69 1.95 -6.25 4.40
N HIS A 70 1.87 -7.52 4.00
CA HIS A 70 2.94 -8.46 4.29
C HIS A 70 4.18 -8.12 3.47
N ARG A 71 5.36 -8.41 4.03
CA ARG A 71 6.65 -8.24 3.35
C ARG A 71 6.71 -9.00 2.02
N HIS A 72 6.22 -10.24 1.96
CA HIS A 72 6.23 -11.02 0.72
C HIS A 72 5.32 -10.39 -0.35
N CYS A 73 4.10 -9.97 0.01
CA CYS A 73 3.18 -9.29 -0.91
C CYS A 73 3.79 -7.99 -1.46
N ASN A 74 4.42 -7.17 -0.61
CA ASN A 74 5.09 -5.93 -1.02
C ASN A 74 6.23 -6.22 -2.02
N ARG A 75 7.05 -7.24 -1.75
CA ARG A 75 8.15 -7.67 -2.64
C ARG A 75 7.64 -8.18 -3.99
N GLU A 76 6.55 -8.93 -4.00
CA GLU A 76 5.92 -9.45 -5.22
C GLU A 76 5.25 -8.35 -6.05
N LYS A 77 4.60 -7.39 -5.39
CA LYS A 77 4.04 -6.19 -6.02
C LYS A 77 5.12 -5.38 -6.72
N SER A 78 6.26 -5.14 -6.05
CA SER A 78 7.41 -4.44 -6.63
C SER A 78 7.00 -3.06 -7.20
N ASN A 79 7.63 -2.62 -8.30
CA ASN A 79 7.36 -1.34 -8.96
C ASN A 79 6.06 -1.32 -9.82
N LYS A 80 5.03 -2.04 -9.36
CA LYS A 80 3.75 -2.17 -10.06
C LYS A 80 2.65 -1.51 -9.24
N VAL A 81 1.66 -0.98 -9.94
CA VAL A 81 0.38 -0.57 -9.36
C VAL A 81 -0.56 -1.76 -9.54
N VAL A 82 -1.17 -2.23 -8.46
CA VAL A 82 -2.11 -3.36 -8.49
C VAL A 82 -3.54 -2.87 -8.76
N HIS A 83 -4.26 -3.52 -9.68
CA HIS A 83 -5.66 -3.24 -10.02
C HIS A 83 -6.56 -4.44 -9.62
N GLY A 84 -7.47 -4.23 -8.64
CA GLY A 84 -8.47 -5.21 -8.13
C GLY A 84 -7.87 -6.38 -7.31
N MET A 85 -8.51 -6.99 -6.30
CA MET A 85 -9.78 -6.79 -5.57
C MET A 85 -9.43 -6.20 -4.18
N ASN A 86 -9.92 -5.00 -3.82
CA ASN A 86 -9.55 -4.21 -2.62
C ASN A 86 -8.32 -3.27 -2.73
N ALA A 87 -7.79 -2.99 -3.93
CA ALA A 87 -6.83 -1.90 -4.12
C ALA A 87 -7.45 -0.54 -3.69
N GLY A 88 -7.10 -0.07 -2.49
CA GLY A 88 -7.63 1.18 -1.91
C GLY A 88 -8.43 1.06 -0.60
N LYS A 89 -8.53 -0.12 0.03
CA LYS A 89 -9.05 -0.20 1.42
C LYS A 89 -7.99 0.27 2.41
N ILE A 90 -8.04 1.55 2.77
CA ILE A 90 -7.23 2.10 3.86
C ILE A 90 -7.89 1.68 5.19
N TYR A 91 -7.33 0.66 5.84
CA TYR A 91 -7.74 0.26 7.18
C TYR A 91 -7.19 1.27 8.20
N ARG A 92 -8.02 2.25 8.60
CA ARG A 92 -7.69 3.23 9.62
C ARG A 92 -7.99 2.64 11.00
N SER A 93 -6.97 2.35 11.79
CA SER A 93 -7.19 1.89 13.17
C SER A 93 -7.70 2.98 14.11
N ARG A 94 -7.74 4.25 13.68
CA ARG A 94 -8.15 5.41 14.48
C ARG A 94 -8.27 6.66 13.59
N GLN A 95 -9.45 7.29 13.58
CA GLN A 95 -9.58 8.69 13.17
C GLN A 95 -8.92 9.52 14.27
N TRP A 96 -7.94 10.30 13.90
CA TRP A 96 -7.40 11.40 14.70
C TRP A 96 -7.87 12.68 14.06
#